data_AF-A0A7S0QEY3-F1
#
_entry.id   AF-A0A7S0QEY3-F1
#
_cell.length_a   1.000
_cell.length_b   1.000
_cell.length_c   1.000
_cell.angle_alpha   90.00
_cell.angle_beta   90.00
_cell.angle_gamma   90.00
#
_symmetry.space_group_name_H-M   'P 1'
#
loop_
_entity.id
_entity.type
_entity.pdbx_description
1 polymer ?
#
loop_
_entity_poly.entity_id
_entity_poly.type
_entity_poly.pdbx_seq_one_letter_code
_entity_poly.pdbx_strand_id
1 'polypeptide(L)'
;DNAARNESVAGVVSGFVCRFVEHPFDTLKVQAQTQSSKDGRALPTSALFRKTISEDGWLALYRGLPSPLICGMGESLILFGIYGNFTRLIHAGPDIPLYKQFLGGAVSGGFVSFFMTPVELIKCRMQTMNESAPRYQSTWHCFTQTIRSEGLRGLFRGQVSTMCREIPGNAVWFGGYEGAICLLVPRGGTKRDVHPACHAAA
;
A
#
# COMPACT_ATOMS: atom_id res chain seq x y z
N ASP A 1 20.60 18.08 -8.76
CA ASP A 1 19.39 17.87 -7.95
C ASP A 1 19.54 16.59 -7.11
N ASN A 2 20.31 16.65 -6.02
CA ASN A 2 20.65 15.46 -5.21
C ASN A 2 19.62 15.19 -4.10
N ALA A 3 18.93 16.22 -3.63
CA ALA A 3 17.91 16.11 -2.58
C ALA A 3 16.69 15.31 -3.05
N ALA A 4 16.16 15.63 -4.24
CA ALA A 4 15.05 14.91 -4.88
C ALA A 4 15.30 13.39 -4.99
N ARG A 5 16.54 13.05 -5.39
CA ARG A 5 16.98 11.67 -5.57
C ARG A 5 17.07 10.96 -4.23
N ASN A 6 17.60 11.62 -3.21
CA ASN A 6 17.70 11.04 -1.87
C ASN A 6 16.33 10.81 -1.23
N GLU A 7 15.37 11.72 -1.40
CA GLU A 7 13.98 11.56 -0.94
C GLU A 7 13.29 10.38 -1.64
N SER A 8 13.48 10.25 -2.96
CA SER A 8 12.91 9.13 -3.73
C SER A 8 13.50 7.79 -3.31
N VAL A 9 14.81 7.72 -3.08
CA VAL A 9 15.48 6.51 -2.59
C VAL A 9 15.03 6.17 -1.17
N ALA A 10 14.92 7.16 -0.29
CA ALA A 10 14.41 6.97 1.06
C ALA A 10 12.97 6.43 1.05
N GLY A 11 12.12 6.94 0.15
CA GLY A 11 10.75 6.43 -0.04
C GLY A 11 10.71 4.96 -0.47
N VAL A 12 11.57 4.57 -1.42
CA VAL A 12 11.65 3.17 -1.87
C VAL A 12 12.17 2.24 -0.78
N VAL A 13 13.21 2.65 -0.03
CA VAL A 13 13.75 1.87 1.08
C VAL A 13 12.72 1.76 2.21
N SER A 14 12.02 2.84 2.54
CA SER A 14 10.92 2.83 3.50
C SER A 14 9.82 1.84 3.08
N GLY A 15 9.38 1.90 1.81
CA GLY A 15 8.40 0.97 1.27
C GLY A 15 8.84 -0.50 1.37
N PHE A 16 10.13 -0.79 1.15
CA PHE A 16 10.68 -2.13 1.34
C PHE A 16 10.63 -2.57 2.81
N VAL A 17 11.14 -1.75 3.73
CA VAL A 17 11.24 -2.10 5.16
C VAL A 17 9.85 -2.24 5.78
N CYS A 18 8.96 -1.29 5.49
CA CYS A 18 7.57 -1.32 5.95
C CYS A 18 6.89 -2.63 5.53
N ARG A 19 6.93 -2.97 4.24
CA ARG A 19 6.31 -4.20 3.73
C ARG A 19 6.95 -5.46 4.29
N PHE A 20 8.27 -5.46 4.52
CA PHE A 20 8.97 -6.58 5.14
C PHE A 20 8.47 -6.86 6.56
N VAL A 21 8.30 -5.81 7.37
CA VAL A 21 7.79 -5.90 8.74
C VAL A 21 6.30 -6.24 8.78
N GLU A 22 5.53 -5.75 7.81
CA GLU A 22 4.09 -5.99 7.71
C GLU A 22 3.73 -7.39 7.21
N HIS A 23 4.57 -7.99 6.37
CA HIS A 23 4.23 -9.23 5.67
C HIS A 23 3.83 -10.40 6.59
N PRO A 24 4.46 -10.63 7.75
CA PRO A 24 3.97 -11.63 8.71
C PRO A 24 2.54 -11.39 9.19
N PHE A 25 2.14 -10.13 9.40
CA PHE A 25 0.78 -9.77 9.81
C PHE A 25 -0.20 -9.96 8.65
N ASP A 26 0.20 -9.62 7.43
CA ASP A 26 -0.59 -9.86 6.22
C ASP A 26 -0.85 -11.37 6.02
N THR A 27 0.18 -12.20 6.21
CA THR A 27 0.05 -13.66 6.11
C THR A 27 -0.96 -14.19 7.13
N LEU A 28 -0.87 -13.76 8.40
CA LEU A 28 -1.81 -14.16 9.45
C LEU A 28 -3.23 -13.66 9.19
N LYS A 29 -3.37 -12.43 8.69
CA LYS A 29 -4.66 -11.84 8.32
C LYS A 29 -5.34 -12.64 7.22
N VAL A 30 -4.61 -12.98 6.15
CA VAL A 30 -5.17 -13.78 5.05
C VAL A 30 -5.55 -15.17 5.55
N GLN A 31 -4.70 -15.84 6.32
CA GLN A 31 -5.03 -17.14 6.89
C GLN A 31 -6.28 -17.07 7.78
N ALA A 32 -6.41 -16.04 8.62
CA ALA A 32 -7.60 -15.86 9.44
C ALA A 32 -8.87 -15.61 8.60
N GLN A 33 -8.76 -14.91 7.47
CA GLN A 33 -9.86 -14.65 6.54
C GLN A 33 -10.23 -15.87 5.69
N THR A 34 -9.27 -16.75 5.38
CA THR A 34 -9.49 -17.95 4.56
C THR A 34 -9.78 -19.21 5.35
N GLN A 35 -9.82 -19.14 6.69
CA GLN A 35 -10.22 -20.27 7.54
C GLN A 35 -11.64 -20.75 7.15
N SER A 36 -11.70 -21.80 6.33
CA SER A 36 -12.93 -22.50 6.02
C SER A 36 -13.27 -23.38 7.22
N SER A 37 -14.23 -22.93 8.02
CA SER A 37 -14.58 -23.55 9.29
C SER A 37 -15.27 -24.90 9.06
N LYS A 38 -14.50 -26.00 9.03
CA LYS A 38 -15.06 -27.35 8.93
C LYS A 38 -15.86 -27.77 10.19
N ASP A 39 -15.53 -27.18 11.35
CA ASP A 39 -16.16 -27.47 12.65
C ASP A 39 -16.92 -26.27 13.28
N GLY A 40 -17.20 -25.22 12.50
CA GLY A 40 -17.92 -24.03 12.97
C GLY A 40 -17.18 -23.15 13.99
N ARG A 41 -15.94 -23.47 14.36
CA ARG A 41 -15.07 -22.64 15.21
C ARG A 41 -13.84 -22.17 14.44
N ALA A 42 -13.76 -20.87 14.20
CA ALA A 42 -12.52 -20.23 13.75
C ALA A 42 -11.48 -20.26 14.88
N LEU A 43 -10.23 -20.56 14.55
CA LEU A 43 -9.15 -20.52 15.53
C LEU A 43 -8.83 -19.05 15.84
N PRO A 44 -8.59 -18.70 17.12
CA PRO A 44 -8.09 -17.37 17.45
C PRO A 44 -6.73 -17.14 16.78
N THR A 45 -6.44 -15.90 16.40
CA THR A 45 -5.23 -15.52 15.64
C THR A 45 -3.94 -15.99 16.32
N SER A 46 -3.90 -16.04 17.65
CA SER A 46 -2.75 -16.55 18.43
C SER A 46 -2.54 -18.06 18.27
N ALA A 47 -3.62 -18.85 18.22
CA ALA A 47 -3.55 -20.29 17.99
C ALA A 47 -3.16 -20.59 16.53
N LEU A 48 -3.65 -19.79 15.58
CA LEU A 48 -3.26 -19.88 14.18
C LEU A 48 -1.77 -19.60 14.00
N PHE A 49 -1.26 -18.53 14.60
CA PHE A 49 0.17 -18.20 14.58
C PHE A 49 1.04 -19.32 15.16
N ARG A 50 0.66 -19.87 16.32
CA ARG A 50 1.37 -21.00 16.93
C ARG A 50 1.37 -22.23 16.02
N LYS A 51 0.22 -22.52 15.39
CA LYS A 51 0.07 -23.62 14.44
C LYS A 51 0.99 -23.44 13.22
N THR A 52 1.00 -22.26 12.61
CA THR A 52 1.85 -21.95 11.46
C THR A 52 3.33 -22.15 11.78
N ILE A 53 3.79 -21.67 12.94
CA ILE A 53 5.18 -21.83 13.35
C ILE A 53 5.52 -23.30 13.65
N SER A 54 4.62 -24.05 14.28
CA SER A 54 4.90 -25.46 14.61
C SER A 54 4.89 -26.38 13.40
N GLU A 55 4.05 -26.11 12.39
CA GLU A 55 3.88 -26.98 11.23
C GLU A 55 4.83 -26.61 10.08
N ASP A 56 4.90 -25.33 9.71
CA ASP A 56 5.67 -24.86 8.54
C ASP A 56 6.97 -24.11 8.93
N GLY A 57 7.16 -23.80 10.21
CA GLY A 57 8.29 -23.01 10.70
C GLY A 57 8.10 -21.50 10.55
N TRP A 58 9.07 -20.72 11.04
CA TRP A 58 9.01 -19.25 11.05
C TRP A 58 9.11 -18.63 9.64
N LEU A 59 9.79 -19.28 8.70
CA LEU A 59 9.91 -18.83 7.30
C LEU A 59 8.58 -18.88 6.54
N ALA A 60 7.60 -19.66 7.04
CA ALA A 60 6.28 -19.75 6.45
C ALA A 60 5.56 -18.39 6.39
N LEU A 61 5.82 -17.53 7.39
CA LEU A 61 5.26 -16.18 7.47
C LEU A 61 5.70 -15.29 6.30
N TYR A 62 6.85 -15.60 5.68
CA TYR A 62 7.42 -14.87 4.55
C TYR A 62 7.17 -15.54 3.19
N ARG A 63 6.41 -16.64 3.13
CA ARG A 63 5.99 -17.22 1.85
C ARG A 63 5.17 -16.19 1.07
N GLY A 64 5.53 -15.96 -0.19
CA GLY A 64 4.86 -15.00 -1.07
C GLY A 64 5.33 -13.54 -0.98
N LEU A 65 6.34 -13.23 -0.17
CA LEU A 65 6.89 -11.87 0.04
C LEU A 65 7.31 -11.08 -1.22
N PRO A 66 7.89 -11.68 -2.28
CA PRO A 66 8.40 -10.90 -3.42
C PRO A 66 7.35 -10.05 -4.13
N SER A 67 6.11 -10.54 -4.24
CA SER A 67 5.05 -9.83 -4.94
C SER A 67 4.58 -8.57 -4.20
N PRO A 68 4.24 -8.63 -2.89
CA PRO A 68 3.99 -7.45 -2.07
C PRO A 68 5.14 -6.44 -2.06
N LEU A 69 6.39 -6.89 -1.99
CA LEU A 69 7.56 -6.00 -1.95
C LEU A 69 7.67 -5.15 -3.22
N ILE A 70 7.70 -5.79 -4.38
CA ILE A 70 7.83 -5.09 -5.67
C ILE A 70 6.66 -4.11 -5.85
N CYS A 71 5.45 -4.53 -5.47
CA CYS A 71 4.27 -3.71 -5.55
C CYS A 71 4.37 -2.46 -4.65
N GLY A 72 4.79 -2.64 -3.39
CA GLY A 72 4.91 -1.54 -2.42
C GLY A 72 6.04 -0.56 -2.77
N MET A 73 7.14 -1.06 -3.33
CA MET A 73 8.21 -0.21 -3.86
C MET A 73 7.73 0.63 -5.06
N GLY A 74 6.98 0.04 -5.98
CA GLY A 74 6.41 0.74 -7.13
C GLY A 74 5.38 1.80 -6.70
N GLU A 75 4.53 1.45 -5.73
CA GLU A 75 3.57 2.38 -5.13
C GLU A 75 4.26 3.58 -4.49
N SER A 76 5.24 3.34 -3.61
CA SER A 76 5.98 4.40 -2.92
C SER A 76 6.70 5.33 -3.90
N LEU A 77 7.29 4.76 -4.96
CA LEU A 77 7.97 5.53 -5.99
C LEU A 77 7.01 6.47 -6.73
N ILE A 78 5.84 5.96 -7.14
CA ILE A 78 4.84 6.77 -7.86
C ILE A 78 4.23 7.81 -6.91
N LEU A 79 3.89 7.43 -5.68
CA LEU A 79 3.26 8.30 -4.70
C LEU A 79 4.14 9.52 -4.40
N PHE A 80 5.38 9.29 -3.96
CA PHE A 80 6.30 10.37 -3.61
C PHE A 80 6.83 11.10 -4.85
N GLY A 81 7.02 10.41 -5.97
CA GLY A 81 7.42 11.03 -7.22
C GLY A 81 6.41 12.05 -7.73
N ILE A 82 5.12 11.67 -7.79
CA ILE A 82 4.05 12.57 -8.23
C ILE A 82 3.83 13.69 -7.20
N TYR A 83 3.77 13.35 -5.91
CA TYR A 83 3.58 14.34 -4.86
C TYR A 83 4.72 15.39 -4.83
N GLY A 84 5.97 14.96 -4.96
CA GLY A 84 7.14 15.85 -5.01
C GLY A 84 7.15 16.76 -6.25
N ASN A 85 6.74 16.26 -7.41
CA ASN A 85 6.60 17.09 -8.61
C ASN A 85 5.42 18.08 -8.48
N PHE A 86 4.31 17.64 -7.90
CA PHE A 86 3.13 18.47 -7.69
C PHE A 86 3.41 19.65 -6.74
N THR A 87 4.06 19.39 -5.61
CA THR A 87 4.40 20.44 -4.65
C THR A 87 5.37 21.45 -5.26
N ARG A 88 6.40 21.00 -6.00
CA ARG A 88 7.33 21.86 -6.74
C ARG A 88 6.64 22.76 -7.77
N LEU A 89 5.62 22.24 -8.45
CA LEU A 89 4.89 22.99 -9.48
C LEU A 89 4.01 24.11 -8.88
N ILE A 90 3.39 23.87 -7.72
CA ILE A 90 2.36 24.75 -7.16
C ILE A 90 2.89 25.69 -6.08
N HIS A 91 4.00 25.33 -5.42
CA HIS A 91 4.61 26.18 -4.42
C HIS A 91 6.10 25.87 -4.25
N ALA A 92 6.95 26.84 -4.61
CA ALA A 92 8.40 26.75 -4.40
C ALA A 92 8.85 27.21 -3.01
N GLY A 93 7.91 27.55 -2.11
CA GLY A 93 8.19 28.01 -0.76
C GLY A 93 8.17 26.89 0.29
N PRO A 94 8.75 27.13 1.49
CA PRO A 94 8.84 26.15 2.56
C PRO A 94 7.49 25.82 3.23
N ASP A 95 6.51 26.73 3.15
CA ASP A 95 5.22 26.61 3.84
C ASP A 95 4.09 26.33 2.86
N ILE A 96 3.82 25.05 2.62
CA ILE A 96 2.70 24.62 1.76
C ILE A 96 1.41 24.68 2.59
N PRO A 97 0.40 25.48 2.20
CA PRO A 97 -0.86 25.54 2.91
C PRO A 97 -1.57 24.19 2.91
N LEU A 98 -2.27 23.88 4.01
CA LEU A 98 -2.87 22.58 4.28
C LEU A 98 -3.73 22.04 3.12
N TYR A 99 -4.57 22.89 2.50
CA TYR A 99 -5.42 22.46 1.39
C TYR A 99 -4.62 21.98 0.15
N LYS A 100 -3.42 22.52 -0.09
CA LYS A 100 -2.53 22.07 -1.17
C LYS A 100 -1.90 20.71 -0.85
N GLN A 101 -1.72 20.39 0.43
CA GLN A 101 -1.25 19.07 0.88
C GLN A 101 -2.32 18.01 0.61
N PHE A 102 -3.56 18.29 0.96
CA PHE A 102 -4.71 17.44 0.61
C PHE A 102 -4.83 17.24 -0.91
N LEU A 103 -4.71 18.32 -1.68
CA LEU A 103 -4.78 18.24 -3.14
C LEU A 103 -3.62 17.45 -3.75
N GLY A 104 -2.40 17.64 -3.23
CA GLY A 104 -1.23 16.89 -3.67
C GLY A 104 -1.35 15.40 -3.39
N GLY A 105 -1.86 15.03 -2.21
CA GLY A 105 -2.17 13.65 -1.86
C GLY A 105 -3.29 13.05 -2.73
N ALA A 106 -4.32 13.84 -3.04
CA ALA A 106 -5.39 13.41 -3.94
C ALA A 106 -4.87 13.12 -5.36
N VAL A 107 -4.03 14.01 -5.89
CA VAL A 107 -3.44 13.86 -7.23
C VAL A 107 -2.50 12.65 -7.26
N SER A 108 -1.60 12.52 -6.29
CA SER A 108 -0.68 11.38 -6.21
C SER A 108 -1.44 10.05 -6.06
N GLY A 109 -2.47 9.99 -5.21
CA GLY A 109 -3.36 8.84 -5.09
C GLY A 109 -4.08 8.47 -6.39
N GLY A 110 -4.46 9.48 -7.18
CA GLY A 110 -5.00 9.29 -8.52
C GLY A 110 -4.03 8.54 -9.44
N PHE A 111 -2.75 8.94 -9.48
CA PHE A 111 -1.73 8.24 -10.28
C PHE A 111 -1.39 6.85 -9.75
N VAL A 112 -1.29 6.69 -8.43
CA VAL A 112 -1.08 5.38 -7.78
C VAL A 112 -2.21 4.42 -8.13
N SER A 113 -3.46 4.90 -8.19
CA SER A 113 -4.62 4.06 -8.53
C SER A 113 -4.50 3.40 -9.92
N PHE A 114 -3.90 4.07 -10.91
CA PHE A 114 -3.68 3.48 -12.24
C PHE A 114 -2.65 2.34 -12.23
N PHE A 115 -1.67 2.42 -11.33
CA PHE A 115 -0.71 1.34 -11.14
C PHE A 115 -1.30 0.19 -10.32
N MET A 116 -2.09 0.50 -9.28
CA MET A 116 -2.66 -0.49 -8.37
C MET A 116 -3.81 -1.28 -8.97
N THR A 117 -4.71 -0.63 -9.72
CA THR A 117 -5.92 -1.28 -10.26
C THR A 117 -5.66 -2.60 -11.00
N PRO A 118 -4.71 -2.71 -11.95
CA PRO A 118 -4.44 -3.99 -12.61
C PRO A 118 -3.92 -5.06 -11.63
N VAL A 119 -3.10 -4.65 -10.66
CA VAL A 119 -2.53 -5.57 -9.65
C VAL A 119 -3.62 -6.09 -8.72
N GLU A 120 -4.49 -5.21 -8.23
CA GLU A 120 -5.63 -5.55 -7.37
C GLU A 120 -6.64 -6.44 -8.08
N LEU A 121 -6.97 -6.13 -9.34
CA LEU A 121 -7.90 -6.93 -10.13
C LEU A 121 -7.41 -8.37 -10.25
N ILE A 122 -6.12 -8.56 -10.54
CA ILE A 122 -5.55 -9.91 -10.70
C ILE A 122 -5.48 -10.63 -9.38
N LYS A 123 -5.07 -9.94 -8.30
CA LYS A 123 -5.10 -10.52 -6.94
C LYS A 123 -6.51 -10.99 -6.59
N CYS A 124 -7.54 -10.18 -6.84
CA CYS A 124 -8.94 -10.52 -6.60
C CYS A 124 -9.40 -11.72 -7.45
N ARG A 125 -9.06 -11.77 -8.74
CA ARG A 125 -9.37 -12.93 -9.61
C ARG A 125 -8.70 -14.22 -9.13
N MET A 126 -7.47 -14.13 -8.63
CA MET A 126 -6.76 -15.27 -8.06
C MET A 126 -7.36 -15.70 -6.72
N GLN A 127 -7.83 -14.76 -5.89
CA GLN A 127 -8.44 -15.07 -4.58
C GLN A 127 -9.88 -15.60 -4.68
N THR A 128 -10.63 -15.18 -5.68
CA THR A 128 -12.01 -15.63 -5.94
C THR A 128 -12.08 -16.93 -6.74
N MET A 129 -10.94 -17.45 -7.18
CA MET A 129 -10.86 -18.72 -7.90
C MET A 129 -11.34 -19.88 -7.02
N ASN A 130 -12.16 -20.75 -7.60
CA ASN A 130 -12.53 -22.01 -6.97
C ASN A 130 -11.38 -23.02 -7.05
N GLU A 131 -10.93 -23.53 -5.90
CA GLU A 131 -9.84 -24.52 -5.80
C GLU A 131 -10.17 -25.85 -6.51
N SER A 132 -11.46 -26.19 -6.64
CA SER A 132 -11.89 -27.43 -7.29
C SER A 132 -11.84 -27.40 -8.83
N ALA A 133 -11.79 -26.21 -9.43
CA ALA A 133 -11.73 -26.03 -10.88
C ALA A 133 -10.92 -24.77 -11.23
N PRO A 134 -9.58 -24.82 -11.15
CA PRO A 134 -8.75 -23.64 -11.34
C PRO A 134 -8.81 -23.13 -12.79
N ARG A 135 -9.42 -21.95 -12.99
CA ARG A 135 -9.52 -21.23 -14.28
C ARG A 135 -8.19 -20.66 -14.81
N TYR A 136 -7.22 -20.42 -13.94
CA TYR A 136 -5.91 -19.83 -14.19
C TYR A 136 -4.83 -20.63 -13.46
N GLN A 137 -3.73 -20.95 -14.14
CA GLN A 137 -2.65 -21.76 -13.55
C GLN A 137 -1.64 -20.93 -12.75
N SER A 138 -1.56 -19.62 -13.02
CA SER A 138 -0.65 -18.69 -12.34
C SER A 138 -1.15 -17.26 -12.45
N THR A 139 -0.63 -16.37 -11.61
CA THR A 139 -0.89 -14.92 -11.67
C THR A 139 -0.56 -14.34 -13.06
N TRP A 140 0.53 -14.81 -13.68
CA TRP A 140 0.91 -14.40 -15.03
C TRP A 140 -0.04 -14.93 -16.10
N HIS A 141 -0.52 -16.17 -15.93
CA HIS A 141 -1.55 -16.73 -16.80
C HIS A 141 -2.86 -15.93 -16.67
N CYS A 142 -3.25 -15.53 -15.46
CA CYS A 142 -4.41 -14.67 -15.24
C CYS A 142 -4.25 -13.29 -15.91
N PHE A 143 -3.09 -12.65 -15.77
CA PHE A 143 -2.76 -11.37 -16.42
C PHE A 143 -2.89 -11.48 -17.96
N THR A 144 -2.16 -12.42 -18.56
CA THR A 144 -2.11 -12.59 -20.01
C THR A 144 -3.46 -13.01 -20.59
N GLN A 145 -4.19 -13.91 -19.91
CA GLN A 145 -5.52 -14.32 -20.33
C GLN A 145 -6.52 -13.17 -20.24
N THR A 146 -6.46 -12.33 -19.20
CA THR A 146 -7.31 -11.15 -19.07
C THR A 146 -7.09 -10.17 -20.22
N ILE A 147 -5.84 -9.92 -20.61
CA ILE A 147 -5.53 -9.08 -21.78
C ILE A 147 -6.08 -9.71 -23.07
N ARG A 148 -5.92 -11.03 -23.25
CA ARG A 148 -6.40 -11.72 -24.45
C ARG A 148 -7.93 -11.75 -24.54
N SER A 149 -8.65 -11.89 -23.43
CA SER A 149 -10.11 -12.04 -23.42
C SER A 149 -10.87 -10.71 -23.32
N GLU A 150 -10.37 -9.76 -22.54
CA GLU A 150 -11.06 -8.50 -22.23
C GLU A 150 -10.31 -7.25 -22.76
N GLY A 151 -9.13 -7.45 -23.35
CA GLY A 151 -8.26 -6.36 -23.79
C GLY A 151 -7.61 -5.58 -22.64
N LEU A 152 -6.90 -4.51 -22.98
CA LEU A 152 -6.26 -3.63 -22.00
C LEU A 152 -7.28 -2.92 -21.09
N ARG A 153 -8.49 -2.62 -21.59
CA ARG A 153 -9.57 -2.04 -20.78
C ARG A 153 -10.07 -3.00 -19.70
N GLY A 154 -9.97 -4.31 -19.92
CA GLY A 154 -10.30 -5.33 -18.93
C GLY A 154 -9.48 -5.22 -17.65
N LEU A 155 -8.22 -4.78 -17.75
CA LEU A 155 -7.33 -4.59 -16.60
C LEU A 155 -7.74 -3.44 -15.67
N PHE A 156 -8.48 -2.46 -16.20
CA PHE A 156 -8.95 -1.29 -15.46
C PHE A 156 -10.41 -1.44 -14.99
N ARG A 157 -10.94 -2.66 -15.03
CA ARG A 157 -12.28 -2.97 -14.53
C ARG A 157 -12.28 -2.88 -13.00
N GLY A 158 -12.81 -1.78 -12.47
CA GLY A 158 -12.74 -1.44 -11.05
C GLY A 158 -11.99 -0.14 -10.75
N GLN A 159 -11.40 0.51 -11.76
CA GLN A 159 -10.63 1.76 -11.61
C GLN A 159 -11.37 2.83 -10.81
N VAL A 160 -12.67 3.03 -11.02
CA VAL A 160 -13.45 4.03 -10.28
C VAL A 160 -13.51 3.68 -8.79
N SER A 161 -13.66 2.40 -8.45
CA SER A 161 -13.65 1.95 -7.05
C SER A 161 -12.27 2.15 -6.43
N THR A 162 -11.20 1.79 -7.14
CA THR A 162 -9.82 2.00 -6.66
C THR A 162 -9.50 3.48 -6.51
N MET A 163 -9.89 4.34 -7.47
CA MET A 163 -9.74 5.79 -7.36
C MET A 163 -10.52 6.36 -6.18
N CYS A 164 -11.76 5.91 -5.97
CA CYS A 164 -12.58 6.35 -4.85
C CYS A 164 -11.99 5.95 -3.49
N ARG A 165 -11.14 4.92 -3.44
CA ARG A 165 -10.39 4.53 -2.24
C ARG A 165 -9.09 5.31 -2.10
N GLU A 166 -8.29 5.35 -3.17
CA GLU A 166 -6.93 5.90 -3.17
C GLU A 166 -6.91 7.42 -3.08
N ILE A 167 -7.76 8.14 -3.80
CA ILE A 167 -7.76 9.60 -3.82
C ILE A 167 -8.07 10.18 -2.43
N PRO A 168 -9.20 9.85 -1.78
CA PRO A 168 -9.47 10.39 -0.44
C PRO A 168 -8.51 9.80 0.61
N GLY A 169 -8.10 8.53 0.49
CA GLY A 169 -7.16 7.90 1.41
C GLY A 169 -5.82 8.64 1.45
N ASN A 170 -5.20 8.86 0.28
CA ASN A 170 -3.93 9.58 0.18
C ASN A 170 -4.06 11.07 0.51
N ALA A 171 -5.19 11.71 0.16
CA ALA A 171 -5.45 13.10 0.54
C ALA A 171 -5.48 13.27 2.07
N VAL A 172 -6.18 12.37 2.76
CA VAL A 172 -6.26 12.36 4.24
C VAL A 172 -4.92 11.98 4.85
N TRP A 173 -4.15 11.08 4.25
CA TRP A 173 -2.82 10.71 4.75
C TRP A 173 -1.87 11.92 4.76
N PHE A 174 -1.67 12.58 3.61
CA PHE A 174 -0.79 13.74 3.51
C PHE A 174 -1.33 14.97 4.26
N GLY A 175 -2.62 15.27 4.10
CA GLY A 175 -3.24 16.41 4.75
C GLY A 175 -3.39 16.22 6.26
N GLY A 176 -3.73 15.01 6.72
CA GLY A 176 -3.83 14.67 8.12
C GLY A 176 -2.48 14.72 8.84
N TYR A 177 -1.41 14.23 8.20
CA TYR A 177 -0.06 14.32 8.72
C TYR A 177 0.37 15.77 8.98
N GLU A 178 0.23 16.65 7.98
CA GLU A 178 0.59 18.06 8.15
C GLU A 178 -0.37 18.79 9.10
N GLY A 179 -1.66 18.44 9.10
CA GLY A 179 -2.63 18.96 10.06
C GLY A 179 -2.27 18.60 11.51
N ALA A 180 -1.82 17.37 11.75
CA ALA A 180 -1.35 16.93 13.06
C ALA A 180 -0.09 17.70 13.49
N ILE A 181 0.86 17.92 12.58
CA ILE A 181 2.05 18.74 12.84
C ILE A 181 1.65 20.16 13.22
N CYS A 182 0.74 20.80 12.48
CA CYS A 182 0.27 22.16 12.79
C CYS A 182 -0.39 22.26 14.18
N LEU A 183 -1.02 21.18 14.67
CA LEU A 183 -1.64 21.14 15.99
C LEU A 183 -0.64 20.86 17.12
N LEU A 184 0.37 20.02 16.85
CA LEU A 184 1.31 19.53 17.86
C LEU A 184 2.57 20.40 18.01
N VAL A 185 2.94 21.18 16.99
CA VAL A 185 4.08 22.10 17.07
C VAL A 185 3.70 23.35 17.89
N PRO A 186 4.43 23.66 18.99
CA PRO A 186 4.21 24.88 19.76
C PRO A 186 4.41 26.14 18.89
N ARG A 187 3.65 27.22 19.17
CA ARG A 187 3.76 28.49 18.44
C ARG A 187 5.19 29.04 18.52
N GLY A 188 5.89 29.05 17.39
CA GLY A 188 7.30 29.47 17.26
C GLY A 188 8.31 28.34 17.13
N GLY A 189 7.87 27.07 17.16
CA GLY A 189 8.72 25.90 16.95
C GLY A 189 8.81 25.46 15.49
N THR A 190 9.83 24.66 15.20
CA THR A 190 10.07 23.99 13.90
C THR A 190 9.50 22.56 13.95
N LYS A 191 9.35 21.87 12.81
CA LYS A 191 8.98 20.43 12.73
C LYS A 191 9.84 19.49 13.61
N ARG A 192 11.01 19.95 14.08
CA ARG A 192 11.94 19.23 14.96
C ARG A 192 11.58 19.33 16.44
N ASP A 193 10.68 20.23 16.81
CA ASP A 193 10.27 20.49 18.20
C ASP A 193 9.04 19.65 18.61
N VAL A 194 8.54 18.81 17.70
CA VAL A 194 7.53 17.80 18.02
C VAL A 194 8.20 16.76 18.93
N HIS A 195 7.55 16.41 20.04
CA HIS A 195 8.06 15.45 21.02
C HIS A 195 8.62 14.19 20.32
N PRO A 196 9.81 13.67 20.69
CA PRO A 196 10.51 12.60 19.97
C PRO A 196 9.69 11.31 19.75
N ALA A 197 8.66 11.08 20.56
CA ALA A 197 7.70 9.99 20.37
C ALA A 197 6.83 10.10 19.09
N CYS A 198 6.57 11.32 18.59
CA CYS A 198 5.81 11.54 17.36
C CYS A 198 6.65 11.33 16.09
N HIS A 199 7.99 11.45 16.18
CA HIS A 199 8.89 11.15 15.06
C HIS A 199 8.97 9.64 14.75
N ALA A 200 8.61 8.77 15.69
CA ALA A 200 8.61 7.32 15.51
C ALA A 200 7.32 6.77 14.86
N ALA A 201 6.31 7.62 14.65
CA ALA A 201 5.03 7.26 14.03
C ALA A 201 4.92 7.66 12.55
N ALA A 202 6.01 8.16 11.96
CA ALA A 202 6.11 8.59 10.56
C ALA A 202 7.02 7.65 9.75
#